data_AF-A0A844CWE5-F1
#
_entry.id   AF-A0A844CWE5-F1
#
_cell.length_a   1.000
_cell.length_b   1.000
_cell.length_c   1.000
_cell.angle_alpha   90.00
_cell.angle_beta   90.00
_cell.angle_gamma   90.00
#
_symmetry.space_group_name_H-M   'P 1'
#
loop_
_entity.id
_entity.type
_entity.pdbx_description
1 polymer ?
#
loop_
_entity_poly.entity_id
_entity_poly.type
_entity_poly.pdbx_seq_one_letter_code
_entity_poly.pdbx_strand_id
1 'polypeptide(L)'
;MGLASFYNIELQTPRNLFLLTAQMTDYARVGQNLFWQRQGLYAAALILEAVYYSWIAALVAFAIVALTEVFDAYVFRRVLRMRKRNRAEAVFCLRLLYAGTILSSLNIAAFAITIALLQGHTTHFMPMFLLFAAAVFAAMNNHQIQSILVMRLSIYFAAFLFIPLYDIVVTGAPILSELWVQFFTSLFVMFFIADSSRVSRGLYMKTLQQMKELRAEHEKTKAAYVAKSEFLSTVSHELRTPLTCIKGSLDLIGHGAMGEVPEAMEKGVTMAQRNADRLSDLVNDLLDLQKMDAGRMEFHFDTVNVGTFLS
;
A
#
# COMPACT_ATOMS: atom_id res chain seq x y z
N MET A 1 -13.11 -27.38 -16.52
CA MET A 1 -13.91 -26.46 -15.68
C MET A 1 -13.00 -25.28 -15.33
N GLY A 2 -13.05 -24.23 -16.15
CA GLY A 2 -11.95 -23.28 -16.30
C GLY A 2 -11.81 -22.25 -15.18
N LEU A 3 -10.61 -21.70 -15.02
CA LEU A 3 -10.22 -20.62 -14.08
C LEU A 3 -11.20 -19.42 -14.06
N ALA A 4 -11.94 -19.19 -15.15
CA ALA A 4 -13.01 -18.19 -15.22
C ALA A 4 -14.23 -18.48 -14.30
N SER A 5 -14.51 -19.74 -13.99
CA SER A 5 -15.63 -20.15 -13.12
C SER A 5 -15.33 -19.92 -11.63
N PHE A 6 -14.07 -20.08 -11.20
CA PHE A 6 -13.67 -19.81 -9.82
C PHE A 6 -13.66 -18.31 -9.50
N TYR A 7 -13.17 -17.48 -10.43
CA TYR A 7 -13.17 -16.02 -10.28
C TYR A 7 -14.57 -15.39 -10.25
N ASN A 8 -15.55 -16.00 -10.94
CA ASN A 8 -16.93 -15.50 -10.96
C ASN A 8 -17.64 -15.67 -9.60
N ILE A 9 -17.24 -16.64 -8.78
CA ILE A 9 -17.80 -16.90 -7.45
C ILE A 9 -17.17 -15.98 -6.41
N GLU A 10 -15.86 -15.70 -6.53
CA GLU A 10 -15.13 -14.77 -5.63
C GLU A 10 -15.59 -13.31 -5.76
N LEU A 11 -16.18 -12.91 -6.88
CA LEU A 11 -16.62 -11.53 -7.17
C LEU A 11 -18.06 -11.20 -6.75
N GLN A 12 -18.78 -12.11 -6.07
CA GLN A 12 -20.20 -11.91 -5.74
C GLN A 12 -20.45 -10.90 -4.61
N THR A 13 -19.47 -10.57 -3.77
CA THR A 13 -19.63 -9.57 -2.70
C THR A 13 -18.88 -8.26 -3.00
N PRO A 14 -19.46 -7.08 -2.69
CA PRO A 14 -18.80 -5.78 -2.88
C PRO A 14 -17.47 -5.66 -2.11
N ARG A 15 -17.31 -6.42 -1.02
CA ARG A 15 -16.07 -6.50 -0.23
C ARG A 15 -14.91 -7.13 -1.02
N ASN A 16 -15.19 -8.17 -1.81
CA ASN A 16 -14.16 -8.86 -2.60
C ASN A 16 -13.71 -8.04 -3.81
N LEU A 17 -14.62 -7.29 -4.44
CA LEU A 17 -14.28 -6.36 -5.52
C LEU A 17 -13.38 -5.21 -5.02
N PHE A 18 -13.65 -4.66 -3.84
CA PHE A 18 -12.81 -3.63 -3.25
C PHE A 18 -11.40 -4.17 -2.92
N LEU A 19 -11.32 -5.37 -2.34
CA LEU A 19 -10.04 -6.01 -2.04
C LEU A 19 -9.22 -6.24 -3.32
N LEU A 20 -9.86 -6.79 -4.37
CA LEU A 20 -9.21 -7.07 -5.65
C LEU A 20 -8.70 -5.78 -6.33
N THR A 21 -9.52 -4.73 -6.38
CA THR A 21 -9.11 -3.44 -6.98
C THR A 21 -7.98 -2.78 -6.18
N ALA A 22 -7.95 -2.95 -4.86
CA ALA A 22 -6.82 -2.51 -4.03
C ALA A 22 -5.54 -3.30 -4.36
N GLN A 23 -5.61 -4.64 -4.42
CA GLN A 23 -4.46 -5.49 -4.80
C GLN A 23 -3.93 -5.14 -6.21
N MET A 24 -4.81 -4.89 -7.18
CA MET A 24 -4.42 -4.45 -8.52
C MET A 24 -3.73 -3.08 -8.51
N THR A 25 -4.22 -2.15 -7.69
CA THR A 25 -3.62 -0.82 -7.54
C THR A 25 -2.22 -0.93 -6.95
N ASP A 26 -2.05 -1.76 -5.91
CA ASP A 26 -0.75 -2.00 -5.29
C ASP A 26 0.22 -2.67 -6.26
N TYR A 27 -0.23 -3.70 -6.99
CA TYR A 27 0.54 -4.37 -8.04
C TYR A 27 1.03 -3.37 -9.11
N ALA A 28 0.14 -2.52 -9.62
CA ALA A 28 0.50 -1.52 -10.63
C ALA A 28 1.47 -0.45 -10.09
N ARG A 29 1.33 -0.05 -8.83
CA ARG A 29 2.23 0.93 -8.18
C ARG A 29 3.63 0.34 -7.99
N VAL A 30 3.73 -0.90 -7.51
CA VAL A 30 5.00 -1.62 -7.40
C VAL A 30 5.65 -1.76 -8.78
N GLY A 31 4.86 -2.15 -9.80
CA GLY A 31 5.33 -2.28 -11.18
C GLY A 31 5.90 -0.98 -11.78
N GLN A 32 5.34 0.18 -11.45
CA GLN A 32 5.86 1.50 -11.86
C GLN A 32 7.12 1.90 -11.07
N ASN A 33 7.15 1.67 -9.77
CA ASN A 33 8.30 2.03 -8.94
C ASN A 33 9.57 1.21 -9.30
N LEU A 34 9.39 -0.04 -9.73
CA LEU A 34 10.48 -0.93 -10.12
C LEU A 34 10.92 -0.77 -11.58
N PHE A 35 10.35 0.19 -12.33
CA PHE A 35 10.63 0.35 -13.75
C PHE A 35 12.13 0.44 -14.03
N TRP A 36 12.85 1.32 -13.32
CA TRP A 36 14.30 1.51 -13.53
C TRP A 36 15.13 0.27 -13.16
N GLN A 37 14.78 -0.45 -12.10
CA GLN A 37 15.46 -1.70 -11.73
C GLN A 37 15.28 -2.76 -12.82
N ARG A 38 14.07 -2.85 -13.38
CA ARG A 38 13.76 -3.78 -14.47
C ARG A 38 14.49 -3.43 -15.77
N GLN A 39 14.59 -2.14 -16.11
CA GLN A 39 15.40 -1.70 -17.26
C GLN A 39 16.88 -2.06 -17.09
N GLY A 40 17.42 -1.95 -15.87
CA GLY A 40 18.79 -2.38 -15.57
C GLY A 40 19.00 -3.87 -15.84
N LEU A 41 18.06 -4.73 -15.41
CA LEU A 41 18.12 -6.18 -15.64
C LEU A 41 18.08 -6.52 -17.14
N TYR A 42 17.17 -5.90 -17.90
CA TYR A 42 17.09 -6.14 -19.34
C TYR A 42 18.28 -5.60 -20.11
N ALA A 43 18.78 -4.42 -19.75
CA ALA A 43 19.97 -3.86 -20.39
C ALA A 43 21.18 -4.77 -20.20
N ALA A 44 21.40 -5.29 -18.98
CA ALA A 44 22.46 -6.25 -18.71
C ALA A 44 22.30 -7.53 -19.56
N ALA A 45 21.09 -8.09 -19.61
CA ALA A 45 20.80 -9.28 -20.41
C ALA A 45 21.06 -9.08 -21.91
N LEU A 46 20.59 -7.96 -22.47
CA LEU A 46 20.73 -7.62 -23.89
C LEU A 46 22.18 -7.31 -24.28
N ILE A 47 22.94 -6.63 -23.41
CA ILE A 47 24.37 -6.39 -23.64
C ILE A 47 25.12 -7.71 -23.69
N LEU A 48 24.86 -8.60 -22.74
CA LEU A 48 25.47 -9.92 -22.71
C LEU A 48 25.12 -10.74 -23.96
N GLU A 49 23.86 -10.69 -24.40
CA GLU A 49 23.48 -11.37 -25.64
C GLU A 49 24.16 -10.80 -26.88
N ALA A 50 24.22 -9.47 -27.00
CA ALA A 50 24.81 -8.79 -28.15
C ALA A 50 26.31 -9.07 -28.28
N VAL A 51 27.03 -9.15 -27.15
CA VAL A 51 28.48 -9.37 -27.11
C VAL A 51 28.84 -10.84 -27.34
N TYR A 52 28.12 -11.77 -26.73
CA TYR A 52 28.51 -13.19 -26.70
C TYR A 52 27.83 -14.07 -27.76
N TYR A 53 26.70 -13.65 -28.34
CA TYR A 53 25.94 -14.49 -29.28
C TYR A 53 25.66 -13.79 -30.60
N SER A 54 24.73 -12.82 -30.61
CA SER A 54 24.30 -12.16 -31.84
C SER A 54 23.71 -10.79 -31.55
N TRP A 55 24.31 -9.76 -32.14
CA TRP A 55 23.81 -8.40 -32.07
C TRP A 55 22.43 -8.25 -32.72
N ILE A 56 22.11 -9.05 -33.74
CA ILE A 56 20.80 -9.05 -34.40
C ILE A 56 19.74 -9.64 -33.46
N ALA A 57 20.03 -10.77 -32.81
CA ALA A 57 19.13 -11.39 -31.84
C ALA A 57 18.83 -10.43 -30.68
N ALA A 58 19.87 -9.76 -30.17
CA ALA A 58 19.72 -8.74 -29.13
C ALA A 58 18.87 -7.54 -29.57
N LEU A 59 19.00 -7.08 -30.82
CA LEU A 59 18.17 -5.98 -31.33
C LEU A 59 16.70 -6.39 -31.44
N VAL A 60 16.43 -7.60 -31.94
CA VAL A 60 15.06 -8.16 -31.98
C VAL A 60 14.49 -8.29 -30.58
N ALA A 61 15.25 -8.86 -29.64
CA ALA A 61 14.81 -9.01 -28.26
C ALA A 61 14.57 -7.66 -27.58
N PHE A 62 15.43 -6.66 -27.81
CA PHE A 62 15.22 -5.31 -27.32
C PHE A 62 13.90 -4.72 -27.84
N ALA A 63 13.60 -4.87 -29.14
CA ALA A 63 12.36 -4.38 -29.71
C ALA A 63 11.12 -5.04 -29.08
N ILE A 64 11.17 -6.36 -28.87
CA ILE A 64 10.06 -7.09 -28.24
C ILE A 64 9.92 -6.68 -26.76
N VAL A 65 11.02 -6.63 -26.00
CA VAL A 65 11.01 -6.18 -24.59
C VAL A 65 10.43 -4.78 -24.49
N ALA A 66 10.88 -3.84 -25.32
CA ALA A 66 10.37 -2.47 -25.35
C ALA A 66 8.86 -2.43 -25.63
N LEU A 67 8.36 -3.22 -26.58
CA LEU A 67 6.94 -3.33 -26.87
C LEU A 67 6.15 -3.87 -25.68
N THR A 68 6.64 -4.92 -25.03
CA THR A 68 6.00 -5.47 -23.82
C THR A 68 6.01 -4.51 -22.64
N GLU A 69 7.07 -3.71 -22.48
CA GLU A 69 7.17 -2.68 -21.43
C GLU A 69 6.22 -1.52 -21.67
N VAL A 70 6.06 -1.07 -22.92
CA VAL A 70 5.07 -0.05 -23.29
C VAL A 70 3.66 -0.55 -22.98
N PHE A 71 3.38 -1.82 -23.28
CA PHE A 71 2.10 -2.43 -22.95
C PHE A 71 1.87 -2.49 -21.43
N ASP A 72 2.84 -2.98 -20.66
CA ASP A 72 2.72 -3.06 -19.19
C ASP A 72 2.56 -1.66 -18.57
N ALA A 73 3.31 -0.66 -19.05
CA ALA A 73 3.16 0.73 -18.60
C ALA A 73 1.77 1.30 -18.90
N TYR A 74 1.21 0.99 -20.08
CA TYR A 74 -0.16 1.34 -20.44
C TYR A 74 -1.17 0.69 -19.48
N VAL A 75 -1.05 -0.61 -19.23
CA VAL A 75 -1.94 -1.35 -18.34
C VAL A 75 -1.85 -0.81 -16.92
N PHE A 76 -0.65 -0.57 -16.37
CA PHE A 76 -0.48 -0.03 -15.02
C PHE A 76 -1.09 1.36 -14.88
N ARG A 77 -0.88 2.26 -15.85
CA ARG A 77 -1.51 3.59 -15.85
C ARG A 77 -3.03 3.49 -15.89
N ARG A 78 -3.59 2.54 -16.65
CA ARG A 78 -5.03 2.33 -16.72
C ARG A 78 -5.61 1.79 -15.42
N VAL A 79 -4.94 0.82 -14.80
CA VAL A 79 -5.30 0.28 -13.48
C VAL A 79 -5.30 1.38 -12.41
N LEU A 80 -4.30 2.25 -12.39
CA LEU A 80 -4.22 3.36 -11.44
C LEU A 80 -5.31 4.43 -11.62
N ARG A 81 -5.84 4.58 -12.85
CA ARG A 81 -6.96 5.51 -13.14
C ARG A 81 -8.34 4.88 -12.96
N MET A 82 -8.43 3.58 -12.71
CA MET A 82 -9.72 2.87 -12.68
C MET A 82 -10.61 3.35 -11.52
N ARG A 83 -11.93 3.36 -11.74
CA ARG A 83 -12.89 3.63 -10.65
C ARG A 83 -13.10 2.37 -9.81
N LYS A 84 -12.61 2.38 -8.55
CA LYS A 84 -12.58 1.21 -7.63
C LYS A 84 -13.91 0.47 -7.40
N ARG A 85 -15.06 1.08 -7.72
CA ARG A 85 -16.39 0.49 -7.52
C ARG A 85 -17.05 -0.03 -8.80
N ASN A 86 -16.39 0.10 -9.95
CA ASN A 86 -16.91 -0.35 -11.24
C ASN A 86 -16.42 -1.78 -11.58
N ARG A 87 -17.32 -2.77 -11.49
CA ARG A 87 -16.99 -4.19 -11.70
C ARG A 87 -16.50 -4.48 -13.12
N ALA A 88 -17.17 -3.92 -14.14
CA ALA A 88 -16.83 -4.20 -15.53
C ALA A 88 -15.41 -3.71 -15.87
N GLU A 89 -15.07 -2.52 -15.39
CA GLU A 89 -13.75 -1.92 -15.57
C GLU A 89 -12.66 -2.68 -14.81
N ALA A 90 -12.94 -3.13 -13.58
CA ALA A 90 -12.02 -3.96 -12.80
C ALA A 90 -11.72 -5.31 -13.49
N VAL A 91 -12.74 -6.01 -13.99
CA VAL A 91 -12.57 -7.27 -14.72
C VAL A 91 -11.78 -7.05 -16.02
N PHE A 92 -12.06 -5.97 -16.75
CA PHE A 92 -11.32 -5.63 -17.97
C PHE A 92 -9.84 -5.36 -17.68
N CYS A 93 -9.54 -4.54 -16.66
CA CYS A 93 -8.17 -4.25 -16.25
C CYS A 93 -7.45 -5.51 -15.75
N LEU A 94 -8.15 -6.41 -15.06
CA LEU A 94 -7.59 -7.68 -14.62
C LEU A 94 -7.22 -8.56 -15.82
N ARG A 95 -8.08 -8.67 -16.83
CA ARG A 95 -7.76 -9.40 -18.07
C ARG A 95 -6.55 -8.83 -18.80
N LEU A 96 -6.42 -7.50 -18.84
CA LEU A 96 -5.24 -6.83 -19.40
C LEU A 96 -3.96 -7.16 -18.61
N LEU A 97 -4.03 -7.18 -17.27
CA LEU A 97 -2.89 -7.57 -16.43
C LEU A 97 -2.46 -9.03 -16.69
N TYR A 98 -3.41 -9.95 -16.85
CA TYR A 98 -3.10 -11.32 -17.25
C TYR A 98 -2.45 -11.37 -18.63
N ALA A 99 -3.01 -10.67 -19.62
CA ALA A 99 -2.46 -10.63 -20.97
C ALA A 99 -1.01 -10.09 -20.99
N GLY A 100 -0.75 -8.97 -20.30
CA GLY A 100 0.60 -8.39 -20.20
C GLY A 100 1.59 -9.30 -19.48
N THR A 101 1.11 -9.99 -18.44
CA THR A 101 1.94 -10.99 -17.73
C THR A 101 2.28 -12.17 -18.63
N ILE A 102 1.33 -12.72 -19.37
CA ILE A 102 1.60 -13.83 -20.31
C ILE A 102 2.61 -13.37 -21.36
N LEU A 103 2.37 -12.20 -21.98
CA LEU A 103 3.22 -11.68 -23.04
C LEU A 103 4.66 -11.44 -22.55
N SER A 104 4.84 -10.77 -21.42
CA SER A 104 6.17 -10.52 -20.84
C SER A 104 6.86 -11.81 -20.38
N SER A 105 6.12 -12.78 -19.81
CA SER A 105 6.70 -14.04 -19.34
C SER A 105 7.12 -14.94 -20.49
N LEU A 106 6.30 -15.04 -21.54
CA LEU A 106 6.63 -15.77 -22.76
C LEU A 106 7.81 -15.13 -23.48
N ASN A 107 7.88 -13.80 -23.52
CA ASN A 107 9.03 -13.10 -24.11
C ASN A 107 10.35 -13.48 -23.42
N ILE A 108 10.39 -13.42 -22.08
CA ILE A 108 11.59 -13.82 -21.30
C ILE A 108 11.92 -15.30 -21.49
N ALA A 109 10.91 -16.18 -21.52
CA ALA A 109 11.11 -17.61 -21.76
C ALA A 109 11.66 -17.88 -23.17
N ALA A 110 11.07 -17.28 -24.21
CA ALA A 110 11.52 -17.41 -25.58
C ALA A 110 12.94 -16.87 -25.77
N PHE A 111 13.25 -15.75 -25.12
CA PHE A 111 14.59 -15.17 -25.07
C PHE A 111 15.63 -16.15 -24.53
N ALA A 112 15.38 -16.71 -23.34
CA ALA A 112 16.29 -17.67 -22.72
C ALA A 112 16.43 -18.96 -23.55
N ILE A 113 15.33 -19.47 -24.12
CA ILE A 113 15.37 -20.64 -25.00
C ILE A 113 16.17 -20.34 -26.26
N THR A 114 16.04 -19.15 -26.85
CA THR A 114 16.80 -18.75 -28.04
C THR A 114 18.30 -18.75 -27.75
N ILE A 115 18.72 -18.17 -26.63
CA ILE A 115 20.13 -18.18 -26.21
C ILE A 115 20.62 -19.62 -25.99
N ALA A 116 19.83 -20.48 -25.34
CA ALA A 116 20.19 -21.88 -25.15
C ALA A 116 20.38 -22.61 -26.48
N LEU A 117 19.46 -22.43 -27.43
CA LEU A 117 19.58 -23.03 -28.76
C LEU A 117 20.81 -22.52 -29.53
N LEU A 118 21.17 -21.24 -29.38
CA LEU A 118 22.38 -20.67 -29.98
C LEU A 118 23.68 -21.20 -29.33
N GLN A 119 23.64 -21.57 -28.05
CA GLN A 119 24.78 -22.20 -27.35
C GLN A 119 25.04 -23.65 -27.79
N GLY A 120 24.06 -24.31 -28.41
CA GLY A 120 24.13 -25.73 -28.74
C GLY A 120 24.05 -26.62 -27.49
N HIS A 121 24.25 -27.94 -27.64
CA HIS A 121 24.01 -28.92 -26.57
C HIS A 121 25.13 -28.96 -25.52
N THR A 122 25.19 -27.94 -24.68
CA THR A 122 26.21 -27.77 -23.64
C THR A 122 25.56 -27.38 -22.32
N THR A 123 26.35 -27.22 -21.25
CA THR A 123 25.82 -26.68 -20.01
C THR A 123 25.48 -25.20 -20.17
N HIS A 124 24.22 -24.85 -19.93
CA HIS A 124 23.67 -23.53 -20.18
C HIS A 124 23.70 -22.65 -18.93
N PHE A 125 24.77 -21.88 -18.72
CA PHE A 125 24.82 -20.95 -17.58
C PHE A 125 23.95 -19.69 -17.79
N MET A 126 24.21 -18.95 -18.89
CA MET A 126 23.58 -17.65 -19.15
C MET A 126 22.04 -17.68 -19.18
N PRO A 127 21.37 -18.50 -20.03
CA PRO A 127 19.91 -18.46 -20.11
C PRO A 127 19.25 -18.93 -18.81
N MET A 128 19.88 -19.85 -18.08
CA MET A 128 19.39 -20.34 -16.80
C MET A 128 19.52 -19.28 -15.70
N PHE A 129 20.62 -18.54 -15.68
CA PHE A 129 20.79 -17.42 -14.75
C PHE A 129 19.78 -16.29 -15.03
N LEU A 130 19.53 -15.97 -16.30
CA LEU A 130 18.53 -14.96 -16.67
C LEU A 130 17.11 -15.37 -16.28
N LEU A 131 16.74 -16.63 -16.53
CA LEU A 131 15.46 -17.18 -16.06
C LEU A 131 15.36 -17.16 -14.53
N PHE A 132 16.45 -17.48 -13.83
CA PHE A 132 16.51 -17.43 -12.37
C PHE A 132 16.26 -16.01 -11.85
N ALA A 133 16.99 -15.03 -12.39
CA ALA A 133 16.84 -13.63 -12.01
C ALA A 133 15.41 -13.13 -12.27
N ALA A 134 14.83 -13.46 -13.42
CA ALA A 134 13.45 -13.10 -13.74
C ALA A 134 12.42 -13.75 -12.80
N ALA A 135 12.64 -15.02 -12.45
CA ALA A 135 11.76 -15.76 -11.56
C ALA A 135 11.82 -15.29 -10.10
N VAL A 136 13.02 -14.97 -9.60
CA VAL A 136 13.20 -14.34 -8.27
C VAL A 136 12.58 -12.95 -8.24
N PHE A 137 12.83 -12.12 -9.26
CA PHE A 137 12.23 -10.80 -9.36
C PHE A 137 10.69 -10.87 -9.35
N ALA A 138 10.12 -11.83 -10.07
CA ALA A 138 8.69 -12.11 -10.05
C ALA A 138 8.19 -12.54 -8.66
N ALA A 139 8.85 -13.52 -8.04
CA ALA A 139 8.48 -14.04 -6.72
C ALA A 139 8.46 -12.94 -5.64
N MET A 140 9.44 -12.04 -5.66
CA MET A 140 9.54 -10.95 -4.70
C MET A 140 8.48 -9.86 -4.93
N ASN A 141 8.21 -9.50 -6.19
CA ASN A 141 7.49 -8.26 -6.49
C ASN A 141 6.03 -8.42 -6.92
N ASN A 142 5.61 -9.62 -7.34
CA ASN A 142 4.27 -9.86 -7.92
C ASN A 142 3.31 -10.63 -6.99
N HIS A 143 3.63 -10.71 -5.69
CA HIS A 143 2.88 -11.52 -4.72
C HIS A 143 1.49 -10.96 -4.35
N GLN A 144 1.15 -9.75 -4.78
CA GLN A 144 -0.13 -9.10 -4.47
C GLN A 144 -1.31 -9.79 -5.17
N ILE A 145 -1.07 -10.39 -6.35
CA ILE A 145 -2.06 -11.18 -7.11
C ILE A 145 -1.49 -12.57 -7.36
N GLN A 146 -1.83 -13.53 -6.49
CA GLN A 146 -1.25 -14.88 -6.50
C GLN A 146 -1.40 -15.61 -7.83
N SER A 147 -2.54 -15.47 -8.50
CA SER A 147 -2.80 -16.12 -9.79
C SER A 147 -1.85 -15.65 -10.89
N ILE A 148 -1.55 -14.35 -10.93
CA ILE A 148 -0.59 -13.74 -11.87
C ILE A 148 0.81 -14.29 -11.59
N LEU A 149 1.19 -14.36 -10.32
CA LEU A 149 2.50 -14.90 -9.92
C LEU A 149 2.63 -16.38 -10.29
N VAL A 150 1.65 -17.22 -9.96
CA VAL A 150 1.65 -18.65 -10.29
C VAL A 150 1.73 -18.85 -11.80
N MET A 151 0.96 -18.08 -12.58
CA MET A 151 0.99 -18.16 -14.04
C MET A 151 2.37 -17.81 -14.60
N ARG A 152 2.99 -16.71 -14.14
CA ARG A 152 4.34 -16.30 -14.55
C ARG A 152 5.39 -17.35 -14.19
N LEU A 153 5.37 -17.84 -12.95
CA LEU A 153 6.30 -18.88 -12.49
C LEU A 153 6.09 -20.19 -13.23
N SER A 154 4.87 -20.55 -13.64
CA SER A 154 4.61 -21.76 -14.42
C SER A 154 5.25 -21.68 -15.81
N ILE A 155 5.22 -20.51 -16.45
CA ILE A 155 5.88 -20.27 -17.74
C ILE A 155 7.40 -20.38 -17.59
N TYR A 156 7.98 -19.76 -16.56
CA TYR A 156 9.41 -19.88 -16.29
C TYR A 156 9.81 -21.31 -15.94
N PHE A 157 8.99 -22.01 -15.16
CA PHE A 157 9.20 -23.41 -14.81
C PHE A 157 9.26 -24.30 -16.05
N ALA A 158 8.34 -24.10 -16.99
CA ALA A 158 8.35 -24.82 -18.26
C ALA A 158 9.64 -24.55 -19.06
N ALA A 159 10.10 -23.29 -19.13
CA ALA A 159 11.36 -22.94 -19.81
C ALA A 159 12.60 -23.56 -19.13
N PHE A 160 12.66 -23.51 -17.79
CA PHE A 160 13.72 -24.10 -16.97
C PHE A 160 13.86 -25.61 -17.15
N LEU A 161 12.75 -26.32 -17.36
CA LEU A 161 12.76 -27.76 -17.65
C LEU A 161 13.05 -28.02 -19.12
N PHE A 162 12.46 -27.24 -20.02
CA PHE A 162 12.58 -27.46 -21.46
C PHE A 162 14.02 -27.42 -21.93
N ILE A 163 14.82 -26.43 -21.49
CA ILE A 163 16.21 -26.26 -21.92
C ILE A 163 17.06 -27.52 -21.69
N PRO A 164 17.32 -27.96 -20.44
CA PRO A 164 18.16 -29.14 -20.20
C PRO A 164 17.50 -30.44 -20.67
N LEU A 165 16.16 -30.55 -20.65
CA LEU A 165 15.48 -31.74 -21.12
C LEU A 165 15.64 -31.91 -22.63
N TYR A 166 15.57 -30.82 -23.39
CA TYR A 166 15.81 -30.83 -24.83
C TYR A 166 17.22 -31.35 -25.15
N ASP A 167 18.25 -30.88 -24.45
CA ASP A 167 19.63 -31.36 -24.66
C ASP A 167 19.79 -32.83 -24.32
N ILE A 168 19.23 -33.28 -23.19
CA ILE A 168 19.29 -34.70 -22.77
C ILE A 168 18.64 -35.60 -23.83
N VAL A 169 17.46 -35.22 -24.33
CA VAL A 169 16.72 -36.01 -25.33
C VAL A 169 17.45 -36.05 -26.67
N VAL A 170 17.99 -34.91 -27.13
CA VAL A 170 18.67 -34.82 -28.43
C VAL A 170 20.02 -35.51 -28.41
N THR A 171 20.78 -35.40 -27.32
CA THR A 171 22.12 -36.00 -27.21
C THR A 171 22.12 -37.46 -26.73
N GLY A 172 21.01 -37.93 -26.13
CA GLY A 172 20.95 -39.26 -25.51
C GLY A 172 21.92 -39.40 -24.33
N ALA A 173 22.18 -38.31 -23.60
CA ALA A 173 23.25 -38.24 -22.62
C ALA A 173 23.05 -39.21 -21.42
N PRO A 174 24.12 -39.87 -20.95
CA PRO A 174 24.04 -40.78 -19.82
C PRO A 174 23.72 -40.03 -18.52
N ILE A 175 23.09 -40.70 -17.56
CA ILE A 175 22.60 -40.12 -16.29
C ILE A 175 23.69 -39.43 -15.44
N LEU A 176 24.95 -39.82 -15.62
CA LEU A 176 26.11 -39.28 -14.92
C LEU A 176 26.74 -38.05 -15.62
N SER A 177 26.17 -37.60 -16.74
CA SER A 177 26.67 -36.42 -17.48
C SER A 177 26.27 -35.10 -16.83
N GLU A 178 27.01 -34.04 -17.17
CA GLU A 178 26.75 -32.68 -16.68
C GLU A 178 25.35 -32.15 -17.07
N LEU A 179 24.77 -32.64 -18.17
CA LEU A 179 23.41 -32.26 -18.59
C LEU A 179 22.34 -32.70 -17.59
N TRP A 180 22.49 -33.89 -17.00
CA TRP A 180 21.60 -34.36 -15.94
C TRP A 180 21.81 -33.58 -14.64
N VAL A 181 23.06 -33.24 -14.31
CA VAL A 181 23.36 -32.35 -13.17
C VAL A 181 22.66 -31.01 -13.33
N GLN A 182 22.69 -30.43 -14.54
CA GLN A 182 21.96 -29.19 -14.83
C GLN A 182 20.44 -29.38 -14.69
N PHE A 183 19.87 -30.47 -15.22
CA PHE A 183 18.44 -30.76 -15.07
C PHE A 183 17.99 -30.83 -13.60
N PHE A 184 18.72 -31.55 -12.75
CA PHE A 184 18.41 -31.62 -11.32
C PHE A 184 18.64 -30.30 -10.59
N THR A 185 19.66 -29.53 -11.00
CA THR A 185 19.89 -28.18 -10.49
C THR A 185 18.72 -27.25 -10.83
N SER A 186 18.16 -27.35 -12.04
CA SER A 186 16.95 -26.61 -12.43
C SER A 186 15.78 -26.95 -11.51
N LEU A 187 15.54 -28.23 -11.23
CA LEU A 187 14.48 -28.65 -10.30
C LEU A 187 14.68 -28.08 -8.89
N PHE A 188 15.92 -28.12 -8.39
CA PHE A 188 16.27 -27.53 -7.09
C PHE A 188 16.04 -26.02 -7.06
N VAL A 189 16.51 -25.30 -8.08
CA VAL A 189 16.30 -23.84 -8.21
C VAL A 189 14.80 -23.50 -8.29
N MET A 190 14.01 -24.30 -9.01
CA MET A 190 12.56 -24.10 -9.09
C MET A 190 11.86 -24.35 -7.76
N PHE A 191 12.29 -25.36 -6.99
CA PHE A 191 11.83 -25.55 -5.63
C PHE A 191 12.14 -24.32 -4.76
N PHE A 192 13.37 -23.80 -4.83
CA PHE A 192 13.80 -22.61 -4.08
C PHE A 192 12.98 -21.36 -4.45
N ILE A 193 12.73 -21.12 -5.74
CA ILE A 193 11.89 -20.02 -6.20
C ILE A 193 10.45 -20.17 -5.68
N ALA A 194 9.91 -21.38 -5.72
CA ALA A 194 8.57 -21.65 -5.21
C ALA A 194 8.49 -21.45 -3.68
N ASP A 195 9.52 -21.83 -2.94
CA ASP A 195 9.63 -21.59 -1.50
C ASP A 195 9.73 -20.09 -1.17
N SER A 196 10.62 -19.37 -1.86
CA SER A 196 10.76 -17.91 -1.75
C SER A 196 9.42 -17.18 -1.98
N SER A 197 8.69 -17.58 -3.02
CA SER A 197 7.34 -17.07 -3.32
C SER A 197 6.34 -17.30 -2.17
N ARG A 198 6.39 -18.47 -1.50
CA ARG A 198 5.54 -18.77 -0.33
C ARG A 198 5.87 -17.86 0.84
N VAL A 199 7.15 -17.63 1.12
CA VAL A 199 7.63 -16.74 2.20
C VAL A 199 7.19 -15.30 1.94
N SER A 200 7.44 -14.75 0.75
CA SER A 200 7.03 -13.39 0.39
C SER A 200 5.53 -13.17 0.54
N ARG A 201 4.71 -14.15 0.12
CA ARG A 201 3.26 -14.11 0.31
C ARG A 201 2.88 -14.08 1.79
N GLY A 202 3.53 -14.90 2.62
CA GLY A 202 3.29 -14.95 4.07
C GLY A 202 3.56 -13.60 4.74
N LEU A 203 4.65 -12.93 4.34
CA LEU A 203 4.99 -11.58 4.84
C LEU A 203 3.94 -10.55 4.43
N TYR A 204 3.52 -10.53 3.17
CA TYR A 204 2.51 -9.58 2.69
C TYR A 204 1.17 -9.71 3.43
N MET A 205 0.71 -10.94 3.69
CA MET A 205 -0.52 -11.16 4.45
C MET A 205 -0.42 -10.66 5.90
N LYS A 206 0.72 -10.89 6.57
CA LYS A 206 0.96 -10.35 7.92
C LYS A 206 0.91 -8.83 7.93
N THR A 207 1.58 -8.17 6.99
CA THR A 207 1.57 -6.71 6.85
C THR A 207 0.15 -6.17 6.63
N LEU A 208 -0.65 -6.81 5.78
CA LEU A 208 -2.04 -6.40 5.56
C LEU A 208 -2.90 -6.53 6.81
N GLN A 209 -2.70 -7.57 7.62
CA GLN A 209 -3.43 -7.75 8.86
C GLN A 209 -3.05 -6.67 9.89
N GLN A 210 -1.76 -6.41 10.09
CA GLN A 210 -1.28 -5.35 10.98
C GLN A 210 -1.82 -3.97 10.56
N MET A 211 -1.83 -3.67 9.26
CA MET A 211 -2.41 -2.42 8.75
C MET A 211 -3.91 -2.29 9.02
N LYS A 212 -4.66 -3.41 9.01
CA LYS A 212 -6.09 -3.39 9.35
C LYS A 212 -6.31 -3.18 10.85
N GLU A 213 -5.54 -3.85 11.69
CA GLU A 213 -5.60 -3.72 13.15
C GLU A 213 -5.26 -2.29 13.57
N LEU A 214 -4.15 -1.74 13.04
CA LEU A 214 -3.75 -0.36 13.29
C LEU A 214 -4.83 0.66 12.87
N ARG A 215 -5.47 0.44 11.70
CA ARG A 215 -6.59 1.29 11.27
C ARG A 215 -7.79 1.19 12.19
N ALA A 216 -8.16 -0.02 12.61
CA ALA A 216 -9.30 -0.22 13.51
C ALA A 216 -9.06 0.42 14.87
N GLU A 217 -7.83 0.33 15.39
CA GLU A 217 -7.42 1.01 16.62
C GLU A 217 -7.44 2.54 16.45
N HIS A 218 -6.89 3.05 15.35
CA HIS A 218 -6.92 4.48 15.05
C HIS A 218 -8.35 5.03 14.96
N GLU A 219 -9.26 4.30 14.29
CA GLU A 219 -10.68 4.69 14.22
C GLU A 219 -11.35 4.68 15.59
N LYS A 220 -11.04 3.71 16.48
CA LYS A 220 -11.56 3.71 17.87
C LYS A 220 -11.07 4.91 18.66
N THR A 221 -9.77 5.20 18.61
CA THR A 221 -9.18 6.34 19.31
C THR A 221 -9.74 7.66 18.79
N LYS A 222 -9.92 7.77 17.47
CA LYS A 222 -10.53 8.93 16.82
C LYS A 222 -12.00 9.11 17.25
N ALA A 223 -12.79 8.04 17.27
CA ALA A 223 -14.17 8.09 17.72
C ALA A 223 -14.28 8.49 19.20
N ALA A 224 -13.42 7.96 20.06
CA ALA A 224 -13.35 8.34 21.47
C ALA A 224 -12.95 9.81 21.65
N TYR A 225 -11.99 10.30 20.87
CA TYR A 225 -11.57 11.70 20.87
C TYR A 225 -12.72 12.64 20.45
N VAL A 226 -13.41 12.31 19.36
CA VAL A 226 -14.56 13.09 18.89
C VAL A 226 -15.68 13.11 19.94
N ALA A 227 -16.04 11.96 20.51
CA ALA A 227 -17.06 11.87 21.55
C ALA A 227 -16.68 12.66 22.81
N LYS A 228 -15.41 12.59 23.25
CA LYS A 228 -14.90 13.39 24.38
C LYS A 228 -15.00 14.88 24.09
N SER A 229 -14.61 15.31 22.89
CA SER A 229 -14.64 16.72 22.49
C SER A 229 -16.07 17.25 22.40
N GLU A 230 -17.00 16.48 21.81
CA GLU A 230 -18.42 16.81 21.73
C GLU A 230 -19.07 16.88 23.11
N PHE A 231 -18.81 15.90 23.98
CA PHE A 231 -19.31 15.90 25.35
C PHE A 231 -18.84 17.15 26.12
N LEU A 232 -17.55 17.48 26.08
CA LEU A 232 -17.01 18.64 26.77
C LEU A 232 -17.57 19.95 26.21
N SER A 233 -17.69 20.07 24.88
CA SER A 233 -18.28 21.25 24.25
C SER A 233 -19.73 21.46 24.69
N THR A 234 -20.54 20.40 24.67
CA THR A 234 -21.95 20.45 25.09
C THR A 234 -22.07 20.80 26.57
N VAL A 235 -21.32 20.13 27.45
CA VAL A 235 -21.35 20.41 28.89
C VAL A 235 -20.94 21.87 29.18
N SER A 236 -19.89 22.38 28.54
CA SER A 236 -19.49 23.79 28.75
C SER A 236 -20.56 24.79 28.28
N HIS A 237 -21.23 24.52 27.16
CA HIS A 237 -22.35 25.36 26.71
C HIS A 237 -23.54 25.30 27.68
N GLU A 238 -23.88 24.11 28.17
CA GLU A 238 -24.97 23.92 29.13
C GLU A 238 -24.66 24.49 30.51
N LEU A 239 -23.38 24.57 30.91
CA LEU A 239 -22.95 25.19 32.16
C LEU A 239 -22.85 26.71 32.07
N ARG A 240 -22.46 27.28 30.91
CA ARG A 240 -22.30 28.73 30.74
C ARG A 240 -23.61 29.48 30.98
N THR A 241 -24.72 28.99 30.44
CA THR A 241 -26.03 29.64 30.55
C THR A 241 -26.48 29.80 32.01
N PRO A 242 -26.62 28.73 32.83
CA PRO A 242 -27.01 28.87 34.23
C PRO A 242 -25.98 29.64 35.05
N LEU A 243 -24.69 29.50 34.76
CA LEU A 243 -23.65 30.24 35.48
C LEU A 243 -23.72 31.74 35.21
N THR A 244 -24.02 32.13 33.97
CA THR A 244 -24.25 33.53 33.60
C THR A 244 -25.47 34.09 34.32
N CYS A 245 -26.55 33.32 34.44
CA CYS A 245 -27.74 33.72 35.20
C CYS A 245 -27.46 33.87 36.71
N ILE A 246 -26.72 32.93 37.32
CA ILE A 246 -26.33 32.99 38.73
C ILE A 246 -25.45 34.21 38.99
N LYS A 247 -24.41 34.41 38.16
CA LYS A 247 -23.53 35.58 38.23
C LYS A 247 -24.32 36.87 38.09
N GLY A 248 -25.15 36.99 37.06
CA GLY A 248 -25.97 38.19 36.84
C GLY A 248 -26.91 38.50 37.99
N SER A 249 -27.50 37.47 38.61
CA SER A 249 -28.36 37.63 39.80
C SER A 249 -27.57 38.09 41.02
N LEU A 250 -26.38 37.51 41.25
CA LEU A 250 -25.49 37.92 42.33
C LEU A 250 -24.94 39.35 42.13
N ASP A 251 -24.67 39.74 40.88
CA ASP A 251 -24.25 41.10 40.53
C ASP A 251 -25.37 42.12 40.79
N LEU A 252 -26.62 41.81 40.44
CA LEU A 252 -27.76 42.69 40.74
C LEU A 252 -27.97 42.88 42.25
N ILE A 253 -27.78 41.81 43.04
CA ILE A 253 -27.83 41.87 44.50
C ILE A 253 -26.67 42.72 45.03
N GLY A 254 -25.44 42.45 44.61
CA GLY A 254 -24.24 43.15 45.08
C GLY A 254 -24.21 44.66 44.76
N HIS A 255 -24.81 45.07 43.64
CA HIS A 255 -24.90 46.50 43.25
C HIS A 255 -26.13 47.22 43.86
N GLY A 256 -26.92 46.56 44.71
CA GLY A 256 -28.08 47.17 45.37
C GLY A 256 -29.30 47.39 44.45
N ALA A 257 -29.29 46.84 43.23
CA ALA A 257 -30.39 46.97 42.27
C ALA A 257 -31.68 46.26 42.72
N MET A 258 -31.58 45.33 43.69
CA MET A 258 -32.70 44.63 44.32
C MET A 258 -32.97 45.08 45.77
N GLY A 259 -32.37 46.20 46.21
CA GLY A 259 -32.44 46.72 47.59
C GLY A 259 -31.10 46.68 48.31
N GLU A 260 -30.98 47.38 49.45
CA GLU A 260 -29.77 47.34 50.28
C GLU A 260 -29.54 45.94 50.85
N VAL A 261 -28.34 45.40 50.60
CA VAL A 261 -27.90 44.12 51.16
C VAL A 261 -27.57 44.34 52.64
N PRO A 262 -28.19 43.59 53.58
CA PRO A 262 -27.83 43.69 54.99
C PRO A 262 -26.35 43.37 55.23
N GLU A 263 -25.69 44.10 56.13
CA GLU A 263 -24.26 43.94 56.45
C GLU A 263 -23.87 42.49 56.83
N ALA A 264 -24.82 41.74 57.42
CA ALA A 264 -24.65 40.33 57.74
C ALA A 264 -24.57 39.40 56.52
N MET A 265 -25.13 39.80 55.37
CA MET A 265 -25.16 39.01 54.12
C MET A 265 -24.08 39.42 53.11
N GLU A 266 -23.52 40.61 53.23
CA GLU A 266 -22.53 41.19 52.30
C GLU A 266 -21.38 40.21 52.01
N LYS A 267 -20.72 39.70 53.05
CA LYS A 267 -19.62 38.72 52.91
C LYS A 267 -20.04 37.47 52.13
N GLY A 268 -21.26 36.98 52.33
CA GLY A 268 -21.80 35.78 51.67
C GLY A 268 -22.02 36.02 50.17
N VAL A 269 -22.60 37.16 49.81
CA VAL A 269 -22.84 37.56 48.41
C VAL A 269 -21.52 37.75 47.68
N THR A 270 -20.55 38.45 48.26
CA THR A 270 -19.23 38.65 47.66
C THR A 270 -18.47 37.33 47.46
N MET A 271 -18.59 36.40 48.42
CA MET A 271 -18.02 35.06 48.27
C MET A 271 -18.70 34.25 47.16
N ALA A 272 -20.03 34.34 47.03
CA ALA A 272 -20.77 33.65 45.97
C ALA A 272 -20.38 34.19 44.59
N GLN A 273 -20.26 35.52 44.42
CA GLN A 273 -19.80 36.16 43.18
C GLN A 273 -18.41 35.65 42.77
N ARG A 274 -17.45 35.70 43.69
CA ARG A 274 -16.08 35.21 43.42
C ARG A 274 -16.02 33.75 43.01
N ASN A 275 -16.89 32.90 43.56
CA ASN A 275 -16.95 31.49 43.17
C ASN A 275 -17.62 31.29 41.81
N ALA A 276 -18.65 32.07 41.47
CA ALA A 276 -19.27 32.05 40.15
C ALA A 276 -18.27 32.49 39.06
N ASP A 277 -17.47 33.53 39.33
CA ASP A 277 -16.39 33.98 38.44
C ASP A 277 -15.34 32.89 38.23
N ARG A 278 -14.80 32.32 39.32
CA ARG A 278 -13.82 31.24 39.24
C ARG A 278 -14.31 30.05 38.44
N LEU A 279 -15.58 29.65 38.62
CA LEU A 279 -16.14 28.52 37.87
C LEU A 279 -16.27 28.85 36.38
N SER A 280 -16.57 30.11 36.04
CA SER A 280 -16.66 30.56 34.65
C SER A 280 -15.29 30.49 33.97
N ASP A 281 -14.25 30.96 34.66
CA ASP A 281 -12.88 30.91 34.17
C ASP A 281 -12.41 29.47 33.95
N LEU A 282 -12.67 28.57 34.91
CA LEU A 282 -12.36 27.13 34.79
C LEU A 282 -13.04 26.46 33.58
N VAL A 283 -14.30 26.81 33.29
CA VAL A 283 -15.01 26.29 32.12
C VAL A 283 -14.41 26.83 30.82
N ASN A 284 -13.98 28.08 30.80
CA ASN A 284 -13.32 28.69 29.64
C ASN A 284 -11.92 28.10 29.40
N ASP A 285 -11.11 27.95 30.46
CA ASP A 285 -9.78 27.33 30.39
C ASP A 285 -9.86 25.90 29.83
N LEU A 286 -10.87 25.13 30.28
CA LEU A 286 -11.12 23.79 29.78
C LEU A 286 -11.45 23.79 28.27
N LEU A 287 -12.24 24.75 27.79
CA LEU A 287 -12.56 24.90 26.37
C LEU A 287 -11.34 25.32 25.54
N ASP A 288 -10.51 26.21 26.07
CA ASP A 288 -9.32 26.69 25.36
C ASP A 288 -8.25 25.61 25.27
N LEU A 289 -8.09 24.79 26.32
CA LEU A 289 -7.29 23.56 26.24
C LEU A 289 -7.76 22.61 25.13
N GLN A 290 -9.09 22.45 24.95
CA GLN A 290 -9.63 21.62 23.86
C GLN A 290 -9.34 22.20 22.47
N LYS A 291 -9.46 23.52 22.30
CA LYS A 291 -9.11 24.19 21.03
C LYS A 291 -7.62 24.04 20.72
N MET A 292 -6.77 24.13 21.75
CA MET A 292 -5.32 23.95 21.63
C MET A 292 -4.97 22.51 21.21
N ASP A 293 -5.51 21.49 21.90
CA ASP A 293 -5.31 20.07 21.56
C ASP A 293 -5.79 19.72 20.14
N ALA A 294 -6.82 20.41 19.66
CA ALA A 294 -7.38 20.22 18.32
C ALA A 294 -6.67 21.03 17.22
N GLY A 295 -5.65 21.84 17.56
CA GLY A 295 -4.97 22.73 16.63
C GLY A 295 -5.88 23.84 16.07
N ARG A 296 -6.96 24.19 16.77
CA ARG A 296 -7.96 25.22 16.38
C ARG A 296 -7.88 26.48 17.24
N MET A 297 -6.76 26.71 17.92
CA MET A 297 -6.55 27.93 18.67
C MET A 297 -6.28 29.08 17.69
N GLU A 298 -7.17 30.07 17.66
CA GLU A 298 -6.98 31.28 16.87
C GLU A 298 -6.10 32.26 17.66
N PHE A 299 -5.00 32.67 17.05
CA PHE A 299 -4.10 33.67 17.62
C PHE A 299 -4.34 35.00 16.92
N HIS A 300 -4.67 36.03 17.71
CA HIS A 300 -4.70 37.41 17.24
C HIS A 300 -3.43 38.11 17.69
N PHE A 301 -2.59 38.51 16.73
CA PHE A 301 -1.33 39.18 17.00
C PHE A 301 -1.50 40.69 16.82
N ASP A 302 -1.26 41.43 17.90
CA ASP A 302 -1.30 42.90 17.92
C ASP A 302 -0.03 43.47 18.57
N THR A 303 0.28 44.72 18.23
CA THR A 303 1.41 45.43 18.86
C THR A 303 1.00 45.90 20.25
N VAL A 304 1.63 45.36 21.29
CA VAL A 304 1.30 45.69 22.70
C VAL A 304 2.45 46.46 23.35
N ASN A 305 2.16 47.56 24.03
CA ASN A 305 3.13 48.29 24.84
C ASN A 305 3.39 47.52 26.14
N VAL A 306 4.61 46.99 26.32
CA VAL A 306 4.98 46.16 27.48
C VAL A 306 4.87 46.91 28.81
N GLY A 307 5.12 48.22 28.81
CA GLY A 307 5.05 49.06 30.02
C GLY A 307 3.62 49.25 30.54
N THR A 308 2.62 49.15 29.67
CA THR A 308 1.18 49.22 30.03
C THR A 308 0.57 47.84 30.25
N PHE A 309 1.21 46.78 29.76
CA PHE A 309 0.70 45.40 29.86
C PHE A 309 1.05 44.72 31.19
N LEU A 310 2.17 45.12 31.81
CA LEU A 310 2.66 44.56 33.08
C LEU A 310 2.29 45.38 34.32
N SER A 311 1.67 46.55 34.13
CA SER A 311 1.24 47.49 35.17
C SER A 311 -0.21 47.27 35.57
#